data_AF-A0A9X8URB3-F1
#
_entry.id   AF-A0A9X8URB3-F1
#
_cell.length_a   1.000
_cell.length_b   1.000
_cell.length_c   1.000
_cell.angle_alpha   90.00
_cell.angle_beta   90.00
_cell.angle_gamma   90.00
#
_symmetry.space_group_name_H-M   'P 1'
#
loop_
_entity.id
_entity.type
_entity.pdbx_description
1 polymer ?
#
loop_
_entity_poly.entity_id
_entity_poly.type
_entity_poly.pdbx_seq_one_letter_code
_entity_poly.pdbx_strand_id
1 'polypeptide(L)'
;MAIYKAKARVVKVSIGSPDGNRVARIVPEGSIIPQGVHEGQIKHLLARKLIELVEGTEEPAPETTEAERLQEQLDKAVKEVEAAEAKAKAAEAKASDAEAKAADAESELAQLKTPPAKAPGTKASGAK
;
A
#
# COMPACT_ATOMS: atom_id res chain seq x y z
N MET A 1 24.41 14.67 18.60
CA MET A 1 24.42 16.13 18.32
C MET A 1 23.61 16.83 19.41
N ALA A 2 24.01 18.00 19.93
CA ALA A 2 23.26 18.67 20.99
C ALA A 2 21.96 19.29 20.42
N ILE A 3 20.80 18.85 20.91
CA ILE A 3 19.49 19.38 20.49
C ILE A 3 19.02 20.37 21.55
N TYR A 4 18.60 21.56 21.15
CA TYR A 4 18.05 22.55 22.08
C TYR A 4 16.58 22.76 21.81
N LYS A 5 15.79 22.92 22.87
CA LYS A 5 14.35 23.17 22.82
C LYS A 5 14.03 24.52 23.45
N ALA A 6 13.11 25.27 22.83
CA ALA A 6 12.64 26.53 23.37
C ALA A 6 11.76 26.30 24.60
N LYS A 7 12.11 26.94 25.71
CA LYS A 7 11.37 26.90 26.98
C LYS A 7 10.49 28.12 27.19
N ALA A 8 10.90 29.27 26.64
CA ALA A 8 10.06 30.47 26.67
C ALA A 8 9.00 30.43 25.56
N ARG A 9 7.88 31.15 25.79
CA ARG A 9 6.76 31.31 24.83
C ARG A 9 7.22 31.60 23.41
N VAL A 10 8.20 32.50 23.29
CA VAL A 10 8.79 32.92 22.02
C VAL A 10 10.28 33.20 22.23
N VAL A 11 11.12 32.60 21.39
CA VAL A 11 12.57 32.81 21.38
C VAL A 11 12.99 33.33 20.01
N LYS A 12 13.63 34.49 19.98
CA LYS A 12 14.24 35.04 18.76
C LYS A 12 15.67 34.53 18.65
N VAL A 13 15.97 33.81 17.57
CA VAL A 13 17.30 33.31 17.26
C VAL A 13 17.83 33.96 15.99
N SER A 14 19.15 34.11 15.89
CA SER A 14 19.81 34.61 14.68
C SER A 14 20.58 33.44 14.06
N ILE A 15 20.23 33.11 12.82
CA ILE A 15 20.83 32.01 12.07
C ILE A 15 21.79 32.62 11.05
N GLY A 16 23.01 32.09 10.98
CA GLY A 16 24.03 32.53 10.04
C GLY A 16 25.36 32.88 10.71
N SER A 17 26.34 33.24 9.87
CA SER A 17 27.70 33.57 10.31
C SER A 17 27.71 34.81 11.22
N PRO A 18 28.57 34.85 12.25
CA PRO A 18 28.71 36.05 13.06
C PRO A 18 29.13 37.28 12.24
N ASP A 19 29.99 37.11 11.25
CA ASP A 19 30.56 38.21 10.46
C ASP A 19 29.87 38.39 9.09
N GLY A 20 28.77 37.67 8.86
CA GLY A 20 28.05 37.65 7.59
C GLY A 20 26.57 38.00 7.71
N ASN A 21 25.81 37.65 6.68
CA ASN A 21 24.36 37.84 6.70
C ASN A 21 23.71 36.92 7.74
N ARG A 22 22.81 37.49 8.55
CA ARG A 22 22.07 36.76 9.58
C ARG A 22 20.59 36.92 9.36
N VAL A 23 19.86 35.82 9.50
CA VAL A 23 18.40 35.81 9.44
C VAL A 23 17.84 35.58 10.84
N ALA A 24 16.96 36.47 11.27
CA ALA A 24 16.24 36.28 12.51
C ALA A 24 15.09 35.30 12.31
N ARG A 25 15.01 34.28 13.17
CA ARG A 25 13.89 33.34 13.22
C ARG A 25 13.23 33.38 14.58
N ILE A 26 11.91 33.31 14.58
CA ILE A 26 11.10 33.21 15.79
C ILE A 26 10.79 31.73 16.03
N VAL A 27 11.15 31.23 17.20
CA VAL A 27 10.92 29.84 17.62
C VAL A 27 9.90 29.87 18.76
N PRO A 28 8.73 29.24 18.59
CA PRO A 28 7.73 29.16 19.64
C PRO A 28 8.16 28.14 20.70
N GLU A 29 7.53 28.22 21.88
CA GLU A 29 7.75 27.27 22.98
C GLU A 29 7.60 25.82 22.53
N GLY A 30 8.45 24.97 23.06
CA GLY A 30 8.49 23.55 22.75
C GLY A 30 9.11 23.19 21.39
N SER A 31 9.38 24.16 20.53
CA SER A 31 10.02 23.90 19.24
C SER A 31 11.54 23.76 19.36
N ILE A 32 12.13 23.03 18.41
CA ILE A 32 13.56 22.81 18.32
C ILE A 32 14.25 24.08 17.81
N ILE A 33 15.37 24.44 18.43
CA ILE A 33 16.22 25.54 17.98
C ILE A 33 16.93 25.08 16.69
N PRO A 34 16.80 25.85 15.59
CA PRO A 34 17.39 25.50 14.30
C PRO A 34 18.92 25.47 14.36
N GLN A 35 19.52 24.66 13.49
CA GLN A 35 20.97 24.63 13.30
C GLN A 35 21.48 25.96 12.70
N GLY A 36 22.76 26.25 12.90
CA GLY A 36 23.39 27.48 12.40
C GLY A 36 23.16 28.72 13.27
N VAL A 37 22.61 28.55 14.49
CA VAL A 37 22.63 29.58 15.52
C VAL A 37 24.02 29.62 16.14
N HIS A 38 24.60 30.82 16.24
CA HIS A 38 25.93 31.03 16.79
C HIS A 38 26.03 30.54 18.25
N GLU A 39 27.12 29.87 18.61
CA GLU A 39 27.30 29.25 19.93
C GLU A 39 27.21 30.26 21.09
N GLY A 40 27.76 31.47 20.90
CA GLY A 40 27.64 32.53 21.90
C GLY A 40 26.19 32.90 22.19
N GLN A 41 25.33 32.89 21.17
CA GLN A 41 23.90 33.14 21.35
C GLN A 41 23.23 31.98 22.09
N ILE A 42 23.57 30.74 21.78
CA ILE A 42 23.06 29.55 22.50
C ILE A 42 23.43 29.64 23.99
N LYS A 43 24.69 29.94 24.31
CA LYS A 43 25.15 30.12 25.70
C LYS A 43 24.37 31.21 26.43
N HIS A 44 24.11 32.34 25.77
CA HIS A 44 23.29 33.42 26.34
C HIS A 44 21.84 32.99 26.58
N LEU A 45 21.24 32.24 25.64
CA LEU A 45 19.86 31.76 25.78
C LEU A 45 19.73 30.72 26.90
N LEU A 46 20.73 29.83 27.06
CA LEU A 46 20.80 28.87 28.17
C LEU A 46 20.96 29.57 29.52
N ALA A 47 21.88 30.53 29.62
CA ALA A 47 22.10 31.30 30.86
C ALA A 47 20.82 32.02 31.32
N ARG A 48 19.99 32.45 30.36
CA ARG A 48 18.68 33.08 30.63
C ARG A 48 17.52 32.09 30.80
N LYS A 49 17.79 30.78 30.73
CA LYS A 49 16.78 29.71 30.83
C LYS A 49 15.67 29.83 29.77
N LEU A 50 15.98 30.42 28.61
CA LEU A 50 15.05 30.58 27.50
C LEU A 50 14.97 29.33 26.61
N ILE A 51 16.05 28.54 26.63
CA ILE A 51 16.16 27.26 25.95
C ILE A 51 16.72 26.22 26.94
N GLU A 52 16.52 24.96 26.64
CA GLU A 52 17.07 23.83 27.39
C GLU A 52 17.75 22.84 26.44
N LEU A 53 18.81 22.18 26.92
CA LEU A 53 19.43 21.08 26.22
C LEU A 53 18.53 19.86 26.37
N VAL A 54 18.05 19.34 25.25
CA VAL A 54 17.43 18.03 25.17
C VAL A 54 18.56 17.10 24.75
N GLU A 55 19.10 16.35 25.71
CA GLU A 55 19.96 15.22 25.39
C GLU A 55 19.11 14.24 24.61
N GLY A 56 19.33 14.20 23.29
CA GLY A 56 18.66 13.25 22.42
C GLY A 56 19.10 11.84 22.83
N THR A 57 18.23 11.15 23.56
CA THR A 57 17.87 9.80 23.15
C THR A 57 17.16 9.97 21.80
N GLU A 58 17.96 10.00 20.73
CA GLU A 58 17.49 9.39 19.50
C GLU A 58 17.24 7.94 19.90
N GLU A 59 15.98 7.60 20.22
CA GLU A 59 15.55 6.24 19.91
C GLU A 59 15.78 6.17 18.39
N PRO A 60 16.77 5.40 17.92
CA PRO A 60 16.95 5.27 16.49
C PRO A 60 15.59 4.79 15.98
N ALA A 61 14.96 5.55 15.08
CA ALA A 61 14.02 4.91 14.18
C ALA A 61 14.78 3.68 13.67
N PRO A 62 14.25 2.45 13.85
CA PRO A 62 15.02 1.26 13.53
C PRO A 62 15.55 1.49 12.13
N GLU A 63 16.87 1.55 11.99
CA GLU A 63 17.52 1.65 10.71
C GLU A 63 17.21 0.32 10.04
N THR A 64 16.01 0.21 9.45
CA THR A 64 15.68 -0.89 8.55
C THR A 64 16.71 -0.76 7.46
N THR A 65 17.67 -1.67 7.48
CA THR A 65 18.74 -1.71 6.51
C THR A 65 18.12 -1.73 5.11
N GLU A 66 18.79 -1.19 4.09
CA GLU A 66 18.29 -1.27 2.71
C GLU A 66 17.96 -2.73 2.33
N ALA A 67 18.68 -3.70 2.92
CA ALA A 67 18.40 -5.13 2.83
C ALA A 67 17.01 -5.52 3.34
N GLU A 68 16.58 -5.05 4.53
CA GLU A 68 15.25 -5.35 5.08
C GLU A 68 14.13 -4.70 4.26
N ARG A 69 14.35 -3.50 3.72
CA ARG A 69 13.37 -2.85 2.82
C ARG A 69 13.21 -3.59 1.49
N LEU A 70 14.31 -4.09 0.93
CA LEU A 70 14.28 -4.91 -0.28
C LEU A 70 13.62 -6.27 -0.01
N GLN A 71 13.86 -6.87 1.15
CA GLN A 71 13.21 -8.12 1.57
C GLN A 71 11.68 -7.96 1.66
N GLU A 72 11.18 -6.89 2.30
CA GLU A 72 9.74 -6.61 2.36
C GLU A 72 9.10 -6.35 0.99
N GLN A 73 9.85 -5.74 0.05
CA GLN A 73 9.37 -5.54 -1.33
C GLN A 73 9.28 -6.86 -2.10
N LEU A 74 10.26 -7.75 -1.93
CA LEU A 74 10.25 -9.09 -2.52
C LEU A 74 9.09 -9.91 -1.96
N ASP A 75 8.87 -9.90 -0.63
CA ASP A 75 7.77 -10.64 -0.01
C ASP A 75 6.39 -10.15 -0.47
N LYS A 76 6.23 -8.85 -0.74
CA LYS A 76 5.00 -8.30 -1.33
C LYS A 76 4.83 -8.74 -2.78
N ALA A 77 5.89 -8.67 -3.59
CA ALA A 77 5.86 -9.08 -4.99
C ALA A 77 5.54 -10.58 -5.14
N VAL A 78 6.11 -11.44 -4.31
CA VAL A 78 5.84 -12.89 -4.32
C VAL A 78 4.36 -13.17 -4.01
N LYS A 79 3.79 -12.51 -3.00
CA LYS A 79 2.37 -12.66 -2.66
C LYS A 79 1.43 -12.19 -3.78
N GLU A 80 1.80 -11.12 -4.49
CA GLU A 80 1.03 -10.65 -5.64
C GLU A 80 1.10 -11.62 -6.83
N VAL A 81 2.26 -12.23 -7.08
CA VAL A 81 2.42 -13.26 -8.12
C VAL A 81 1.63 -14.52 -7.76
N GLU A 82 1.71 -15.01 -6.52
CA GLU A 82 0.92 -16.17 -6.07
C GLU A 82 -0.59 -15.90 -6.16
N ALA A 83 -1.03 -14.69 -5.82
CA ALA A 83 -2.43 -14.29 -5.97
C ALA A 83 -2.86 -14.18 -7.45
N ALA A 84 -1.96 -13.79 -8.35
CA ALA A 84 -2.20 -13.76 -9.79
C ALA A 84 -2.26 -15.18 -10.38
N GLU A 85 -1.37 -16.08 -9.98
CA GLU A 85 -1.37 -17.48 -10.40
C GLU A 85 -2.60 -18.24 -9.90
N ALA A 86 -3.04 -17.99 -8.67
CA ALA A 86 -4.28 -18.56 -8.14
C ALA A 86 -5.52 -18.08 -8.95
N LYS A 87 -5.53 -16.81 -9.37
CA LYS A 87 -6.59 -16.28 -10.24
C LYS A 87 -6.52 -16.85 -11.66
N ALA A 88 -5.32 -17.10 -12.19
CA ALA A 88 -5.15 -17.74 -13.50
C ALA A 88 -5.68 -19.19 -13.48
N LYS A 89 -5.33 -19.99 -12.46
CA LYS A 89 -5.85 -21.36 -12.30
C LYS A 89 -7.37 -21.40 -12.09
N ALA A 90 -7.93 -20.42 -11.38
CA ALA A 90 -9.38 -20.30 -11.20
C ALA A 90 -10.11 -19.88 -12.49
N ALA A 91 -9.46 -19.16 -13.40
CA ALA A 91 -10.01 -18.82 -14.71
C ALA A 91 -9.97 -20.01 -15.68
N GLU A 92 -8.91 -20.82 -15.64
CA GLU A 92 -8.78 -22.04 -16.44
C GLU A 92 -9.83 -23.08 -16.07
N ALA A 93 -10.11 -23.26 -14.77
CA ALA A 93 -11.17 -24.16 -14.30
C ALA A 93 -12.59 -23.70 -14.69
N LYS A 94 -12.81 -22.39 -14.92
CA LYS A 94 -14.10 -21.88 -15.41
C LYS A 94 -14.26 -21.99 -16.92
N ALA A 95 -13.16 -22.07 -17.67
CA ALA A 95 -13.19 -22.29 -19.12
C ALA A 95 -13.50 -23.76 -19.45
N SER A 96 -12.96 -24.72 -18.69
CA SER A 96 -13.26 -26.15 -18.89
C SER A 96 -14.70 -26.55 -18.53
N ASP A 97 -15.31 -25.89 -17.54
CA ASP A 97 -16.73 -26.10 -17.19
C ASP A 97 -17.71 -25.54 -18.24
N ALA A 98 -17.28 -24.56 -19.04
CA ALA A 98 -18.08 -23.97 -20.11
C ALA A 98 -18.10 -24.86 -21.38
N GLU A 99 -17.00 -25.55 -21.70
CA GLU A 99 -16.95 -26.50 -22.82
C GLU A 99 -17.75 -27.79 -22.53
N ALA A 100 -17.78 -28.26 -21.29
CA ALA A 100 -18.59 -29.42 -20.92
C ALA A 100 -20.11 -29.19 -21.09
N LYS A 101 -20.59 -27.96 -20.82
CA LYS A 101 -22.02 -27.61 -21.00
C LYS A 101 -22.43 -27.36 -22.45
N ALA A 102 -21.48 -27.04 -23.33
CA ALA A 102 -21.75 -26.92 -24.77
C ALA A 102 -21.88 -28.30 -25.44
N ALA A 103 -21.15 -29.31 -24.97
CA ALA A 103 -21.24 -30.68 -25.47
C ALA A 103 -22.55 -31.39 -25.06
N ASP A 104 -23.07 -31.14 -23.86
CA ASP A 104 -24.36 -31.71 -23.42
C ASP A 104 -25.56 -31.13 -24.21
N ALA A 105 -25.52 -29.83 -24.56
CA ALA A 105 -26.60 -29.17 -25.28
C ALA A 105 -26.74 -29.62 -26.76
N GLU A 106 -25.67 -30.08 -27.40
CA GLU A 106 -25.74 -30.67 -28.74
C GLU A 106 -26.30 -32.10 -28.75
N SER A 107 -26.18 -32.82 -27.63
CA SER A 107 -26.66 -34.20 -27.54
C SER A 107 -28.18 -34.31 -27.35
N GLU A 108 -28.82 -33.36 -26.67
CA GLU A 108 -30.30 -33.31 -26.53
C GLU A 108 -30.99 -32.89 -27.84
N LEU A 109 -30.39 -31.99 -28.62
CA LEU A 109 -30.99 -31.47 -29.85
C LEU A 109 -30.97 -32.49 -31.00
N ALA A 110 -30.11 -33.51 -30.93
CA ALA A 110 -30.04 -34.61 -31.89
C ALA A 110 -31.11 -35.69 -31.67
N GLN A 111 -31.56 -35.92 -30.42
CA GLN A 111 -32.58 -36.95 -30.12
C GLN A 111 -34.01 -36.52 -30.50
N LEU A 112 -34.25 -35.22 -30.73
CA LEU A 112 -35.53 -34.66 -31.18
C LEU A 112 -35.74 -34.70 -32.71
N LYS A 113 -34.73 -35.12 -33.49
CA LYS A 113 -34.78 -35.14 -34.97
C LYS A 113 -34.86 -36.53 -35.60
N THR A 114 -35.07 -37.59 -34.82
CA THR A 114 -35.36 -38.93 -35.37
C THR A 114 -36.83 -39.02 -35.76
N PRO A 115 -37.21 -39.06 -37.05
CA PRO A 115 -38.60 -39.21 -37.46
C PRO A 115 -39.12 -40.63 -37.13
N PRO A 116 -40.38 -40.78 -36.67
CA PRO A 116 -40.95 -42.08 -36.40
C PRO A 116 -41.14 -42.89 -37.70
N ALA A 117 -40.77 -44.16 -37.65
CA ALA A 117 -40.95 -45.12 -38.73
C ALA A 117 -42.43 -45.23 -39.16
N LYS A 118 -42.67 -45.19 -40.47
CA LYS A 118 -43.98 -45.26 -41.11
C LYS A 118 -44.58 -46.67 -40.96
N ALA A 119 -45.54 -46.84 -40.05
CA ALA A 119 -46.33 -48.07 -39.93
C ALA A 119 -47.45 -48.12 -41.02
N PRO A 120 -47.73 -49.30 -41.60
CA PRO A 120 -48.72 -49.47 -42.66
C PRO A 120 -50.16 -49.51 -42.10
N GLY A 121 -51.03 -48.64 -42.60
CA GLY A 121 -52.45 -48.58 -42.20
C GLY A 121 -53.32 -49.60 -42.92
N THR A 122 -53.82 -50.58 -42.17
CA THR A 122 -54.97 -51.43 -42.51
C THR A 122 -56.28 -50.67 -42.25
N LYS A 123 -57.15 -50.59 -43.25
CA LYS A 123 -58.53 -50.07 -43.12
C LYS A 123 -59.47 -51.21 -42.73
N ALA A 124 -60.20 -51.06 -41.63
CA ALA A 124 -61.47 -51.75 -41.39
C ALA A 124 -62.35 -50.94 -40.42
N SER A 125 -63.15 -50.04 -40.98
CA SER A 125 -64.46 -49.63 -40.45
C SER A 125 -65.44 -50.70 -40.92
N GLY A 126 -66.31 -51.32 -40.13
CA GLY A 126 -67.06 -50.81 -38.99
C GLY A 126 -68.52 -51.17 -39.29
N ALA A 127 -68.99 -52.24 -38.67
CA ALA A 127 -70.37 -52.72 -38.75
C ALA A 127 -71.28 -51.90 -37.84
N LYS A 128 -72.46 -51.55 -38.36
CA LYS A 128 -73.71 -51.43 -37.59
C LYS A 128 -74.89 -51.59 -38.54
#